data_AF-A0A828UBB5-F1
#
_entry.id   AF-A0A828UBB5-F1
#
_cell.length_a   1.000
_cell.length_b   1.000
_cell.length_c   1.000
_cell.angle_alpha   90.00
_cell.angle_beta   90.00
_cell.angle_gamma   90.00
#
_symmetry.space_group_name_H-M   'P 1'
#
loop_
_entity.id
_entity.type
_entity.pdbx_description
1 polymer ?
#
loop_
_entity_poly.entity_id
_entity_poly.type
_entity_poly.pdbx_seq_one_letter_code
_entity_poly.pdbx_strand_id
1 'polypeptide(L)'
;MTLTASSSSRAVTNSPVVVALDYHNRDAAMAFIDKIDPRDCRLKVGKEMFTLFGPQFVRELQQRGFDIFLDLKFHDIPNTAAHAVAAAADLGVWMVNVHASGGARMMAAAREALVPFGKDAPLLIAVTVLTSMEASDLADLGVTLSPADYAERLAALTQKCGLDGVVCSAQEAVRFKQVFGQEFKLVTPGIRPQGSDAGDQRRIMTPEQALSAGVDYMVIGRPVTQSVDPAQTLKAINASLQRSA
;
A
#
# COMPACT_ATOMS: atom_id res chain seq x y z
N MET A 1 30.44 15.60 13.22
CA MET A 1 29.73 14.74 14.19
C MET A 1 28.90 13.75 13.40
N THR A 2 29.44 12.55 13.22
CA THR A 2 28.80 11.43 12.53
C THR A 2 27.67 10.93 13.43
N LEU A 3 26.43 11.27 13.09
CA LEU A 3 25.26 10.66 13.71
C LEU A 3 25.21 9.21 13.23
N THR A 4 25.68 8.31 14.08
CA THR A 4 25.43 6.88 13.96
C THR A 4 23.93 6.67 13.91
N ALA A 5 23.41 6.24 12.77
CA ALA A 5 22.04 5.78 12.63
C ALA A 5 21.83 4.63 13.63
N SER A 6 21.13 4.92 14.72
CA SER A 6 20.59 3.90 15.62
C SER A 6 19.67 3.04 14.77
N SER A 7 20.10 1.81 14.48
CA SER A 7 19.21 0.80 13.91
C SER A 7 18.19 0.43 14.99
N SER A 8 17.08 1.17 15.06
CA SER A 8 15.92 0.67 15.79
C SER A 8 15.51 -0.62 15.08
N SER A 9 15.57 -1.74 15.80
CA SER A 9 15.12 -3.02 15.29
C SER A 9 13.63 -2.89 14.98
N ARG A 10 13.28 -2.79 13.69
CA ARG A 10 11.88 -2.78 13.26
C ARG A 10 11.21 -4.03 13.78
N ALA A 11 10.03 -3.88 14.39
CA ALA A 11 9.25 -5.02 14.83
C ALA A 11 8.65 -5.69 13.58
N VAL A 12 9.19 -6.86 13.21
CA VAL A 12 8.70 -7.61 12.05
C VAL A 12 7.34 -8.20 12.38
N THR A 13 6.32 -7.84 11.60
CA THR A 13 4.99 -8.47 11.65
C THR A 13 4.81 -9.48 10.52
N ASN A 14 4.18 -10.61 10.85
CA ASN A 14 3.71 -11.61 9.88
C ASN A 14 2.30 -11.30 9.35
N SER A 15 1.63 -10.28 9.88
CA SER A 15 0.31 -9.89 9.38
C SER A 15 0.42 -9.28 7.97
N PRO A 16 -0.47 -9.67 7.03
CA PRO A 16 -0.60 -8.99 5.74
C PRO A 16 -1.40 -7.69 5.84
N VAL A 17 -1.90 -7.33 7.03
CA VAL A 17 -2.75 -6.15 7.22
C VAL A 17 -1.92 -4.86 7.23
N VAL A 18 -2.35 -3.91 6.40
CA VAL A 18 -1.83 -2.54 6.37
C VAL A 18 -2.98 -1.58 6.71
N VAL A 19 -2.93 -0.92 7.85
CA VAL A 19 -4.00 -0.01 8.27
C VAL A 19 -3.85 1.36 7.60
N ALA A 20 -4.91 1.83 6.95
CA ALA A 20 -4.94 3.17 6.34
C ALA A 20 -5.18 4.26 7.40
N LEU A 21 -4.20 5.14 7.59
CA LEU A 21 -4.32 6.33 8.43
C LEU A 21 -4.79 7.49 7.57
N ASP A 22 -6.08 7.76 7.63
CA ASP A 22 -6.75 8.84 6.89
C ASP A 22 -7.49 9.72 7.92
N TYR A 23 -6.74 10.56 8.63
CA TYR A 23 -7.24 11.45 9.69
C TYR A 23 -6.93 12.91 9.35
N HIS A 24 -7.89 13.81 9.58
CA HIS A 24 -7.63 15.24 9.45
C HIS A 24 -6.90 15.83 10.68
N ASN A 25 -6.97 15.15 11.83
CA ASN A 25 -6.38 15.60 13.09
C ASN A 25 -5.27 14.63 13.55
N ARG A 26 -4.07 15.17 13.79
CA ARG A 26 -2.89 14.39 14.20
C ARG A 26 -3.09 13.69 15.54
N ASP A 27 -3.65 14.36 16.54
CA ASP A 27 -3.84 13.78 17.89
C ASP A 27 -4.81 12.60 17.86
N ALA A 28 -5.86 12.67 17.04
CA ALA A 28 -6.77 11.57 16.81
C ALA A 28 -6.06 10.36 16.15
N ALA A 29 -5.17 10.61 15.18
CA ALA A 29 -4.35 9.57 14.59
C ALA A 29 -3.41 8.94 15.64
N MET A 30 -2.72 9.76 16.44
CA MET A 30 -1.81 9.24 17.48
C MET A 30 -2.56 8.46 18.57
N ALA A 31 -3.75 8.91 18.98
CA ALA A 31 -4.59 8.19 19.93
C ALA A 31 -5.07 6.84 19.38
N PHE A 32 -5.21 6.70 18.06
CA PHE A 32 -5.44 5.40 17.42
C PHE A 32 -4.17 4.54 17.46
N ILE A 33 -3.01 5.11 17.11
CA ILE A 33 -1.72 4.40 17.11
C ILE A 33 -1.34 3.88 18.49
N ASP A 34 -1.63 4.63 19.56
CA ASP A 34 -1.37 4.22 20.94
C ASP A 34 -2.17 2.98 21.37
N LYS A 35 -3.21 2.60 20.61
CA LYS A 35 -4.04 1.44 20.90
C LYS A 35 -3.59 0.16 20.19
N ILE A 36 -2.70 0.25 19.20
CA ILE A 36 -2.32 -0.90 18.36
C ILE A 36 -0.81 -1.17 18.46
N ASP A 37 -0.39 -2.39 18.13
CA ASP A 37 1.00 -2.80 18.21
C ASP A 37 1.64 -2.97 16.82
N PRO A 38 2.91 -2.58 16.63
CA PRO A 38 3.67 -2.85 15.40
C PRO A 38 3.70 -4.32 14.96
N ARG A 39 3.51 -5.26 15.89
CA ARG A 39 3.46 -6.69 15.60
C ARG A 39 2.12 -7.11 15.00
N ASP A 40 1.07 -6.31 15.15
CA ASP A 40 -0.28 -6.65 14.68
C ASP A 40 -0.55 -6.20 13.25
N CYS A 41 0.14 -5.16 12.76
CA CYS A 41 -0.08 -4.63 11.41
C CYS A 41 1.06 -3.70 10.96
N ARG A 42 1.03 -3.33 9.68
CA ARG A 42 1.76 -2.19 9.13
C ARG A 42 0.82 -0.98 8.99
N LEU A 43 1.38 0.20 8.74
CA LEU A 43 0.59 1.43 8.59
C LEU A 43 0.77 2.02 7.19
N LYS A 44 -0.29 2.64 6.67
CA LYS A 44 -0.26 3.40 5.41
C LYS A 44 -0.51 4.87 5.70
N VAL A 45 0.40 5.73 5.26
CA VAL A 45 0.25 7.19 5.28
C VAL A 45 -0.08 7.66 3.88
N GLY A 46 -1.32 8.13 3.69
CA GLY A 46 -1.80 8.62 2.40
C GLY A 46 -1.57 10.12 2.19
N LYS A 47 -2.06 10.63 1.05
CA LYS A 47 -1.95 12.03 0.65
C LYS A 47 -2.50 13.02 1.68
N GLU A 48 -3.62 12.71 2.34
CA GLU A 48 -4.23 13.60 3.35
C GLU A 48 -3.26 13.86 4.51
N MET A 49 -2.90 12.81 5.24
CA MET A 49 -1.97 12.87 6.37
C MET A 49 -0.61 13.46 5.98
N PHE A 50 -0.06 13.07 4.83
CA PHE A 50 1.26 13.55 4.41
C PHE A 50 1.24 15.03 4.01
N THR A 51 0.15 15.51 3.40
CA THR A 51 0.03 16.94 3.07
C THR A 51 -0.13 17.79 4.33
N LEU A 52 -0.87 17.29 5.33
CA LEU A 52 -1.10 17.99 6.59
C LEU A 52 0.14 17.97 7.52
N PHE A 53 0.81 16.83 7.61
CA PHE A 53 1.80 16.58 8.68
C PHE A 53 3.20 16.20 8.17
N GLY A 54 3.35 15.96 6.87
CA GLY A 54 4.63 15.77 6.21
C GLY A 54 5.42 14.53 6.66
N PRO A 55 6.72 14.46 6.30
CA PRO A 55 7.59 13.34 6.66
C PRO A 55 7.86 13.23 8.15
N GLN A 56 7.61 14.29 8.93
CA GLN A 56 7.81 14.25 10.38
C GLN A 56 6.86 13.27 11.05
N PHE A 57 5.60 13.22 10.61
CA PHE A 57 4.63 12.25 11.09
C PHE A 57 5.06 10.80 10.77
N VAL A 58 5.61 10.55 9.58
CA VAL A 58 6.14 9.23 9.21
C VAL A 58 7.25 8.80 10.17
N ARG A 59 8.18 9.70 10.51
CA ARG A 59 9.26 9.42 11.48
C ARG A 59 8.74 9.07 12.87
N GLU A 60 7.68 9.75 13.32
CA GLU A 60 7.06 9.45 14.62
C GLU A 60 6.47 8.03 14.67
N LEU A 61 5.86 7.57 13.57
CA LEU A 61 5.36 6.20 13.48
C LEU A 61 6.50 5.17 13.41
N GLN A 62 7.57 5.46 12.68
CA GLN A 62 8.76 4.61 12.61
C GLN A 62 9.50 4.52 13.96
N GLN A 63 9.55 5.62 14.73
CA GLN A 63 10.11 5.63 16.09
C GLN A 63 9.33 4.71 17.03
N ARG A 64 8.04 4.50 16.76
CA ARG A 64 7.18 3.54 17.47
C ARG A 64 7.32 2.11 16.94
N GLY A 65 8.18 1.88 15.94
CA GLY A 65 8.52 0.56 15.44
C GLY A 65 7.68 0.06 14.26
N PHE A 66 6.78 0.89 13.71
CA PHE A 66 5.93 0.48 12.60
C PHE A 66 6.65 0.55 11.24
N ASP A 67 6.39 -0.44 10.40
CA ASP A 67 6.63 -0.37 8.96
C ASP A 67 5.59 0.52 8.28
N ILE A 68 6.06 1.47 7.47
CA ILE A 68 5.19 2.47 6.81
C ILE A 68 5.15 2.24 5.30
N PHE A 69 3.95 2.09 4.76
CA PHE A 69 3.65 2.27 3.35
C PHE A 69 3.32 3.75 3.08
N LEU A 70 4.21 4.44 2.37
CA LEU A 70 4.01 5.81 1.91
C LEU A 70 3.21 5.83 0.60
N ASP A 71 1.92 6.13 0.71
CA ASP A 71 0.93 6.01 -0.37
C ASP A 71 0.63 7.36 -1.04
N LEU A 72 1.64 7.91 -1.72
CA LEU A 72 1.53 9.20 -2.41
C LEU A 72 1.25 9.06 -3.91
N LYS A 73 1.38 7.85 -4.46
CA LYS A 73 1.09 7.50 -5.86
C LYS A 73 1.79 8.44 -6.82
N PHE A 74 3.11 8.54 -6.74
CA PHE A 74 3.87 9.49 -7.57
C PHE A 74 3.58 9.27 -9.06
N HIS A 75 3.24 10.36 -9.76
CA HIS A 75 2.88 10.34 -11.17
C HIS A 75 3.33 11.67 -11.79
N ASP A 76 4.52 11.66 -12.37
CA ASP A 76 5.17 12.85 -12.89
C ASP A 76 6.14 12.46 -14.02
N ILE A 77 6.92 13.40 -14.55
CA ILE A 77 8.02 13.09 -15.45
C ILE A 77 9.05 12.19 -14.74
N PRO A 78 9.83 11.38 -15.50
CA PRO A 78 10.73 10.38 -14.91
C PRO A 78 11.69 10.92 -13.85
N ASN A 79 12.29 12.09 -14.08
CA ASN A 79 13.25 12.69 -13.15
C ASN A 79 12.62 13.07 -11.80
N THR A 80 11.44 13.69 -11.83
CA THR A 80 10.71 14.09 -10.61
C THR A 80 10.25 12.86 -9.83
N ALA A 81 9.71 11.85 -10.51
CA ALA A 81 9.30 10.61 -9.88
C ALA A 81 10.48 9.87 -9.23
N ALA A 82 11.63 9.81 -9.91
CA ALA A 82 12.86 9.24 -9.37
C ALA A 82 13.31 9.96 -8.09
N HIS A 83 13.35 11.29 -8.10
CA HIS A 83 13.71 12.07 -6.91
C HIS A 83 12.73 11.88 -5.75
N ALA A 84 11.43 11.84 -6.04
CA ALA A 84 10.41 11.62 -5.01
C ALA A 84 10.51 10.23 -4.39
N VAL A 85 10.80 9.20 -5.20
CA VAL A 85 11.02 7.82 -4.73
C VAL A 85 12.32 7.71 -3.93
N ALA A 86 13.42 8.34 -4.36
CA ALA A 86 14.66 8.41 -3.58
C ALA A 86 14.43 9.10 -2.22
N ALA A 87 13.68 10.21 -2.19
CA ALA A 87 13.35 10.89 -0.94
C ALA A 87 12.49 10.02 0.01
N ALA A 88 11.61 9.18 -0.53
CA ALA A 88 10.89 8.19 0.26
C ALA A 88 11.82 7.12 0.85
N ALA A 89 12.83 6.68 0.08
CA ALA A 89 13.84 5.75 0.55
C ALA A 89 14.77 6.36 1.60
N ASP A 90 15.17 7.63 1.47
CA ASP A 90 15.90 8.37 2.51
C ASP A 90 15.11 8.50 3.80
N LEU A 91 13.77 8.62 3.71
CA LEU A 91 12.88 8.59 4.87
C LEU A 91 12.80 7.20 5.51
N GLY A 92 13.32 6.16 4.86
CA GLY A 92 13.40 4.80 5.38
C GLY A 92 12.05 4.09 5.43
N VAL A 93 11.10 4.44 4.57
CA VAL A 93 9.78 3.78 4.55
C VAL A 93 9.90 2.29 4.17
N TRP A 94 8.91 1.49 4.49
CA TRP A 94 8.89 0.07 4.13
C TRP A 94 8.43 -0.15 2.68
N MET A 95 7.49 0.66 2.22
CA MET A 95 6.93 0.58 0.87
C MET A 95 6.60 1.98 0.36
N VAL A 96 6.73 2.20 -0.94
CA VAL A 96 6.33 3.43 -1.64
C VAL A 96 5.69 3.06 -2.98
N ASN A 97 4.82 3.94 -3.51
CA ASN A 97 4.18 3.69 -4.78
C ASN A 97 4.25 4.82 -5.81
N VAL A 98 4.09 4.39 -7.06
CA VAL A 98 4.00 5.21 -8.27
C VAL A 98 2.74 4.84 -9.06
N HIS A 99 2.31 5.64 -10.04
CA HIS A 99 1.26 5.21 -10.98
C HIS A 99 1.85 4.50 -12.21
N ALA A 100 1.35 3.31 -12.55
CA ALA A 100 1.75 2.61 -13.76
C ALA A 100 1.40 3.38 -15.05
N SER A 101 0.36 4.22 -14.99
CA SER A 101 -0.05 5.11 -16.08
C SER A 101 0.96 6.23 -16.38
N GLY A 102 1.95 6.48 -15.51
CA GLY A 102 3.09 7.34 -15.82
C GLY A 102 4.07 6.73 -16.84
N GLY A 103 3.88 5.45 -17.18
CA GLY A 103 4.57 4.78 -18.27
C GLY A 103 5.93 4.20 -17.89
N ALA A 104 6.48 3.41 -18.81
CA ALA A 104 7.69 2.61 -18.57
C ALA A 104 8.91 3.44 -18.16
N ARG A 105 9.11 4.60 -18.81
CA ARG A 105 10.24 5.50 -18.52
C ARG A 105 10.21 6.01 -17.09
N MET A 106 9.02 6.36 -16.58
CA MET A 106 8.87 6.85 -15.21
C MET A 106 9.11 5.73 -14.20
N MET A 107 8.51 4.56 -14.41
CA MET A 107 8.69 3.41 -13.51
C MET A 107 10.13 2.90 -13.49
N ALA A 108 10.79 2.82 -14.65
CA ALA A 108 12.20 2.42 -14.72
C ALA A 108 13.11 3.39 -13.96
N ALA A 109 12.91 4.71 -14.13
CA ALA A 109 13.67 5.73 -13.40
C ALA A 109 13.42 5.66 -11.89
N ALA A 110 12.17 5.42 -11.47
CA ALA A 110 11.83 5.21 -10.05
C ALA A 110 12.54 3.98 -9.46
N ARG A 111 12.60 2.86 -10.19
CA ARG A 111 13.35 1.67 -9.75
C ARG A 111 14.86 1.94 -9.67
N GLU A 112 15.42 2.58 -10.68
CA GLU A 112 16.84 2.93 -10.72
C GLU A 112 17.24 3.84 -9.55
N ALA A 113 16.37 4.76 -9.15
CA ALA A 113 16.58 5.63 -7.99
C ALA A 113 16.73 4.87 -6.66
N LEU A 114 16.24 3.63 -6.58
CA LEU A 114 16.34 2.79 -5.38
C LEU A 114 17.60 1.90 -5.33
N VAL A 115 18.31 1.73 -6.46
CA VAL A 115 19.51 0.89 -6.53
C VAL A 115 20.58 1.27 -5.47
N PRO A 116 20.87 2.57 -5.21
CA PRO A 116 21.86 2.95 -4.21
C PRO A 116 21.51 2.54 -2.77
N PHE A 117 20.23 2.29 -2.47
CA PHE A 117 19.76 1.89 -1.14
C PHE A 117 19.92 0.39 -0.88
N GLY A 118 20.21 -0.41 -1.93
CA GLY A 118 20.47 -1.85 -1.80
C GLY A 118 19.35 -2.60 -1.08
N LYS A 119 19.70 -3.35 -0.05
CA LYS A 119 18.74 -4.13 0.76
C LYS A 119 17.79 -3.26 1.60
N ASP A 120 18.14 -2.00 1.81
CA ASP A 120 17.35 -1.06 2.62
C ASP A 120 16.34 -0.28 1.75
N ALA A 121 16.33 -0.53 0.44
CA ALA A 121 15.35 0.03 -0.47
C ALA A 121 13.92 -0.38 -0.07
N PRO A 122 12.94 0.56 -0.10
CA PRO A 122 11.55 0.22 0.10
C PRO A 122 11.04 -0.64 -1.05
N LEU A 123 10.00 -1.45 -0.79
CA LEU A 123 9.23 -2.06 -1.85
C LEU A 123 8.62 -0.96 -2.75
N LEU A 124 8.83 -1.09 -4.06
CA LEU A 124 8.33 -0.16 -5.06
C LEU A 124 7.16 -0.78 -5.82
N ILE A 125 5.96 -0.28 -5.54
CA ILE A 125 4.69 -0.81 -6.05
C ILE A 125 4.06 0.17 -7.04
N ALA A 126 3.49 -0.32 -8.14
CA ALA A 126 2.75 0.53 -9.06
C ALA A 126 1.23 0.42 -8.88
N VAL A 127 0.54 1.55 -8.82
CA VAL A 127 -0.91 1.62 -8.89
C VAL A 127 -1.36 1.37 -10.32
N THR A 128 -2.24 0.37 -10.51
CA THR A 128 -2.86 0.06 -11.81
C THR A 128 -4.08 0.94 -12.05
N VAL A 129 -5.29 0.38 -12.00
CA VAL A 129 -6.56 1.13 -12.04
C VAL A 129 -7.05 1.33 -10.61
N LEU A 130 -7.40 2.56 -10.25
CA LEU A 130 -7.91 2.85 -8.91
C LEU A 130 -9.19 2.05 -8.64
N THR A 131 -9.35 1.55 -7.42
CA THR A 131 -10.49 0.67 -7.06
C THR A 131 -11.86 1.34 -7.23
N SER A 132 -11.88 2.68 -7.26
CA SER A 132 -13.05 3.52 -7.46
C SER A 132 -13.45 3.73 -8.92
N MET A 133 -12.62 3.36 -9.90
CA MET A 133 -12.90 3.57 -11.33
C MET A 133 -13.64 2.38 -11.95
N GLU A 134 -14.62 2.69 -12.80
CA GLU A 134 -15.37 1.78 -13.65
C GLU A 134 -15.09 2.04 -15.14
N ALA A 135 -15.73 1.27 -16.02
CA ALA A 135 -15.57 1.38 -17.46
C ALA A 135 -15.94 2.78 -17.99
N SER A 136 -16.94 3.44 -17.40
CA SER A 136 -17.33 4.81 -17.78
C SER A 136 -16.22 5.82 -17.49
N ASP A 137 -15.60 5.75 -16.32
CA ASP A 137 -14.52 6.67 -15.94
C ASP A 137 -13.29 6.48 -16.85
N LEU A 138 -13.02 5.25 -17.28
CA LEU A 138 -11.95 4.96 -18.23
C LEU A 138 -12.28 5.45 -19.65
N ALA A 139 -13.54 5.34 -20.07
CA ALA A 139 -13.99 5.83 -21.36
C ALA A 139 -13.81 7.36 -21.49
N ASP A 140 -14.07 8.12 -20.42
CA ASP A 140 -13.83 9.58 -20.37
C ASP A 140 -12.35 9.94 -20.60
N LEU A 141 -11.42 9.02 -20.30
CA LEU A 141 -9.98 9.17 -20.53
C LEU A 141 -9.54 8.62 -21.90
N GLY A 142 -10.47 8.15 -22.73
CA GLY A 142 -10.17 7.52 -24.02
C GLY A 142 -9.63 6.08 -23.90
N VAL A 143 -9.77 5.44 -22.74
CA VAL A 143 -9.39 4.03 -22.53
C VAL A 143 -10.60 3.14 -22.82
N THR A 144 -10.50 2.32 -23.87
CA THR A 144 -11.58 1.43 -24.32
C THR A 144 -11.56 0.04 -23.70
N LEU A 145 -10.45 -0.32 -23.04
CA LEU A 145 -10.32 -1.58 -22.31
C LEU A 145 -11.20 -1.56 -21.06
N SER A 146 -11.66 -2.76 -20.64
CA SER A 146 -12.31 -2.89 -19.34
C SER A 146 -11.33 -2.54 -18.20
N PRO A 147 -11.82 -2.17 -16.99
CA PRO A 147 -10.95 -1.93 -15.85
C PRO A 147 -10.01 -3.09 -15.53
N ALA A 148 -10.48 -4.33 -15.67
CA ALA A 148 -9.67 -5.53 -15.43
C ALA A 148 -8.56 -5.68 -16.49
N ASP A 149 -8.90 -5.57 -17.78
CA ASP A 149 -7.93 -5.71 -18.87
C ASP A 149 -6.89 -4.59 -18.84
N TYR A 150 -7.32 -3.37 -18.54
CA TYR A 150 -6.40 -2.24 -18.42
C TYR A 150 -5.50 -2.38 -17.20
N ALA A 151 -6.03 -2.83 -16.05
CA ALA A 151 -5.22 -3.13 -14.88
C ALA A 151 -4.18 -4.23 -15.18
N GLU A 152 -4.56 -5.30 -15.90
CA GLU A 152 -3.64 -6.37 -16.31
C GLU A 152 -2.53 -5.82 -17.22
N ARG A 153 -2.89 -4.99 -18.20
CA ARG A 153 -1.91 -4.32 -19.08
C ARG A 153 -0.91 -3.46 -18.29
N LEU A 154 -1.41 -2.70 -17.31
CA LEU A 154 -0.56 -1.87 -16.44
C LEU A 154 0.31 -2.72 -15.51
N ALA A 155 -0.21 -3.85 -15.00
CA ALA A 155 0.56 -4.78 -14.18
C ALA A 155 1.68 -5.46 -14.97
N ALA A 156 1.40 -5.89 -16.20
CA ALA A 156 2.42 -6.44 -17.10
C ALA A 156 3.53 -5.41 -17.40
N LEU A 157 3.15 -4.15 -17.63
CA LEU A 157 4.12 -3.06 -17.81
C LEU A 157 4.98 -2.85 -16.56
N THR A 158 4.37 -2.93 -15.38
CA THR A 158 5.02 -2.80 -14.07
C THR A 158 6.06 -3.90 -13.86
N GLN A 159 5.69 -5.16 -14.09
CA GLN A 159 6.63 -6.29 -13.98
C GLN A 159 7.77 -6.18 -14.98
N LYS A 160 7.48 -5.78 -16.23
CA LYS A 160 8.51 -5.54 -17.26
C LYS A 160 9.50 -4.45 -16.87
N CYS A 161 9.07 -3.45 -16.10
CA CYS A 161 9.94 -2.40 -15.58
C CYS A 161 10.74 -2.83 -14.35
N GLY A 162 10.49 -4.03 -13.81
CA GLY A 162 11.20 -4.62 -12.68
C GLY A 162 10.76 -4.06 -11.32
N LEU A 163 9.53 -3.55 -11.20
CA LEU A 163 8.96 -3.17 -9.91
C LEU A 163 8.50 -4.41 -9.13
N ASP A 164 8.40 -4.30 -7.81
CA ASP A 164 8.18 -5.43 -6.91
C ASP A 164 6.74 -5.96 -6.96
N GLY A 165 5.79 -5.14 -7.44
CA GLY A 165 4.39 -5.50 -7.44
C GLY A 165 3.45 -4.38 -7.84
N VAL A 166 2.16 -4.60 -7.62
CA VAL A 166 1.08 -3.67 -7.95
C VAL A 166 0.08 -3.45 -6.83
N VAL A 167 -0.53 -2.26 -6.83
CA VAL A 167 -1.83 -2.05 -6.23
C VAL A 167 -2.91 -2.46 -7.24
N CYS A 168 -3.78 -3.39 -6.85
CA CYS A 168 -4.93 -3.84 -7.65
C CYS A 168 -6.15 -4.08 -6.74
N SER A 169 -7.33 -4.31 -7.32
CA SER A 169 -8.47 -4.78 -6.56
C SER A 169 -8.32 -6.28 -6.25
N ALA A 170 -9.00 -6.72 -5.19
CA ALA A 170 -8.98 -8.12 -4.81
C ALA A 170 -9.61 -9.05 -5.87
N GLN A 171 -10.47 -8.52 -6.76
CA GLN A 171 -11.07 -9.28 -7.86
C GLN A 171 -10.04 -9.68 -8.92
N GLU A 172 -8.97 -8.90 -9.10
CA GLU A 172 -7.91 -9.20 -10.06
C GLU A 172 -6.83 -10.14 -9.47
N ALA A 173 -6.82 -10.37 -8.15
CA ALA A 173 -5.70 -11.01 -7.46
C ALA A 173 -5.41 -12.44 -7.96
N VAL A 174 -6.45 -13.29 -8.10
CA VAL A 174 -6.29 -14.67 -8.59
C VAL A 174 -5.66 -14.68 -9.98
N ARG A 175 -6.21 -13.87 -10.88
CA ARG A 175 -5.73 -13.72 -12.26
C ARG A 175 -4.27 -13.22 -12.26
N PHE A 176 -3.97 -12.21 -11.46
CA PHE A 176 -2.63 -11.61 -11.41
C PHE A 176 -1.59 -12.57 -10.86
N LYS A 177 -1.90 -13.37 -9.83
CA LYS A 177 -0.98 -14.41 -9.35
C LYS A 177 -0.72 -15.50 -10.39
N GLN A 178 -1.72 -15.87 -11.19
CA GLN A 178 -1.55 -16.83 -12.29
C GLN A 178 -0.66 -16.28 -13.41
N VAL A 179 -0.80 -14.99 -13.76
CA VAL A 179 -0.06 -14.38 -14.88
C VAL A 179 1.33 -13.93 -14.49
N PHE A 180 1.48 -13.27 -13.33
CA PHE A 180 2.70 -12.59 -12.92
C PHE A 180 3.52 -13.37 -11.88
N GLY A 181 2.97 -14.45 -11.34
CA GLY A 181 3.65 -15.32 -10.37
C GLY A 181 3.51 -14.88 -8.91
N GLN A 182 3.97 -15.74 -8.01
CA GLN A 182 3.79 -15.54 -6.56
C GLN A 182 4.69 -14.46 -5.96
N GLU A 183 5.88 -14.25 -6.55
CA GLU A 183 6.82 -13.22 -6.09
C GLU A 183 6.35 -11.80 -6.39
N PHE A 184 5.51 -11.62 -7.42
CA PHE A 184 4.95 -10.32 -7.78
C PHE A 184 3.91 -9.88 -6.74
N LYS A 185 4.25 -8.86 -5.95
CA LYS A 185 3.47 -8.49 -4.77
C LYS A 185 2.15 -7.83 -5.16
N LEU A 186 1.07 -8.27 -4.52
CA LEU A 186 -0.27 -7.72 -4.69
C LEU A 186 -0.68 -6.99 -3.41
N VAL A 187 -0.85 -5.68 -3.51
CA VAL A 187 -1.35 -4.82 -2.44
C VAL A 187 -2.80 -4.44 -2.77
N THR A 188 -3.77 -4.90 -2.00
CA THR A 188 -5.19 -4.68 -2.33
C THR A 188 -5.91 -3.83 -1.28
N PRO A 189 -6.42 -2.64 -1.65
CA PRO A 189 -7.35 -1.89 -0.82
C PRO A 189 -8.79 -2.40 -1.03
N GLY A 190 -9.73 -1.80 -0.30
CA GLY A 190 -11.15 -2.17 -0.39
C GLY A 190 -11.52 -3.41 0.41
N ILE A 191 -10.68 -3.84 1.35
CA ILE A 191 -10.93 -5.02 2.19
C ILE A 191 -11.86 -4.67 3.35
N ARG A 192 -12.90 -5.48 3.53
CA ARG A 192 -14.02 -5.26 4.46
C ARG A 192 -14.34 -6.54 5.23
N PRO A 193 -14.10 -6.60 6.55
CA PRO A 193 -14.62 -7.69 7.39
C PRO A 193 -16.14 -7.82 7.26
N GLN A 194 -16.66 -9.04 7.47
CA GLN A 194 -18.11 -9.27 7.43
C GLN A 194 -18.85 -8.33 8.39
N GLY A 195 -19.96 -7.78 7.94
CA GLY A 195 -20.79 -6.84 8.72
C GLY A 195 -20.28 -5.39 8.76
N SER A 196 -19.20 -5.06 8.06
CA SER A 196 -18.74 -3.66 7.91
C SER A 196 -19.39 -2.95 6.72
N ASP A 197 -19.62 -1.64 6.86
CA ASP A 197 -20.18 -0.79 5.79
C ASP A 197 -19.20 -0.63 4.61
N ALA A 198 -19.75 -0.65 3.39
CA ALA A 198 -19.02 -0.52 2.13
C ALA A 198 -18.53 0.92 1.88
N GLY A 199 -19.34 1.93 2.21
CA GLY A 199 -19.08 3.34 1.89
C GLY A 199 -18.83 3.60 0.39
N ASP A 200 -17.72 4.26 0.05
CA ASP A 200 -17.33 4.61 -1.32
C ASP A 200 -16.64 3.48 -2.13
N GLN A 201 -16.35 2.34 -1.49
CA GLN A 201 -15.62 1.24 -2.15
C GLN A 201 -16.59 0.34 -2.93
N ARG A 202 -16.35 0.20 -4.24
CA ARG A 202 -17.22 -0.59 -5.15
C ARG A 202 -16.79 -2.05 -5.30
N ARG A 203 -15.48 -2.33 -5.20
CA ARG A 203 -14.89 -3.68 -5.36
C ARG A 203 -14.34 -4.18 -4.03
N ILE A 204 -15.20 -4.81 -3.22
CA ILE A 204 -14.85 -5.26 -1.86
C ILE A 204 -14.67 -6.78 -1.77
N MET A 205 -13.81 -7.22 -0.85
CA MET A 205 -13.67 -8.61 -0.42
C MET A 205 -13.43 -8.66 1.10
N THR A 206 -13.72 -9.79 1.73
CA THR A 206 -13.33 -10.03 3.12
C THR A 206 -11.83 -10.32 3.24
N PRO A 207 -11.22 -10.14 4.42
CA PRO A 207 -9.81 -10.52 4.63
C PRO A 207 -9.49 -11.97 4.22
N GLU A 208 -10.37 -12.92 4.53
CA GLU A 208 -10.20 -14.35 4.23
C GLU A 208 -10.28 -14.63 2.73
N GLN A 209 -11.20 -13.95 2.03
CA GLN A 209 -11.33 -14.04 0.58
C GLN A 209 -10.10 -13.46 -0.12
N ALA A 210 -9.60 -12.31 0.35
CA ALA A 210 -8.40 -11.69 -0.19
C ALA A 210 -7.16 -12.58 0.00
N LEU A 211 -6.99 -13.18 1.18
CA LEU A 211 -5.90 -14.11 1.44
C LEU A 211 -5.99 -15.34 0.52
N SER A 212 -7.18 -15.93 0.42
CA SER A 212 -7.44 -17.08 -0.49
C SER A 212 -7.18 -16.73 -1.96
N ALA A 213 -7.39 -15.47 -2.35
CA ALA A 213 -7.12 -14.98 -3.70
C ALA A 213 -5.63 -14.76 -3.99
N GLY A 214 -4.75 -14.92 -2.99
CA GLY A 214 -3.31 -14.75 -3.11
C GLY A 214 -2.82 -13.32 -2.92
N VAL A 215 -3.59 -12.46 -2.25
CA VAL A 215 -3.13 -11.11 -1.89
C VAL A 215 -1.97 -11.19 -0.88
N ASP A 216 -0.88 -10.45 -1.12
CA ASP A 216 0.25 -10.37 -0.19
C ASP A 216 0.00 -9.37 0.94
N TYR A 217 -0.62 -8.23 0.62
CA TYR A 217 -0.94 -7.18 1.59
C TYR A 217 -2.35 -6.62 1.37
N MET A 218 -3.12 -6.53 2.45
CA MET A 218 -4.49 -6.00 2.43
C MET A 218 -4.56 -4.66 3.15
N VAL A 219 -5.00 -3.62 2.45
CA VAL A 219 -5.17 -2.27 3.01
C VAL A 219 -6.57 -2.14 3.59
N ILE A 220 -6.66 -1.95 4.90
CA ILE A 220 -7.92 -1.84 5.65
C ILE A 220 -7.96 -0.49 6.37
N GLY A 221 -8.93 0.35 6.04
CA GLY A 221 -9.10 1.67 6.68
C GLY A 221 -10.19 1.67 7.75
N ARG A 222 -11.33 2.29 7.41
CA ARG A 222 -12.49 2.50 8.28
C ARG A 222 -12.91 1.30 9.14
N PRO A 223 -12.93 0.03 8.66
CA PRO A 223 -13.31 -1.09 9.50
C PRO A 223 -12.44 -1.27 10.75
N VAL A 224 -11.17 -0.84 10.71
CA VAL A 224 -10.26 -0.84 11.85
C VAL A 224 -10.31 0.50 12.57
N THR A 225 -10.13 1.61 11.84
CA THR A 225 -9.96 2.95 12.44
C THR A 225 -11.22 3.51 13.11
N GLN A 226 -12.41 3.06 12.69
CA GLN A 226 -13.70 3.46 13.26
C GLN A 226 -14.33 2.38 14.15
N SER A 227 -13.61 1.29 14.41
CA SER A 227 -14.07 0.29 15.36
C SER A 227 -14.01 0.81 16.80
N VAL A 228 -14.86 0.25 17.67
CA VAL A 228 -14.88 0.60 19.10
C VAL A 228 -13.56 0.23 19.78
N ASP A 229 -12.98 -0.90 19.40
CA ASP A 229 -11.70 -1.40 19.90
C ASP A 229 -10.81 -1.86 18.73
N PRO A 230 -9.95 -0.97 18.20
CA PRO A 230 -9.09 -1.28 17.07
C PRO A 230 -8.10 -2.42 17.28
N ALA A 231 -7.57 -2.57 18.51
CA ALA A 231 -6.68 -3.68 18.83
C ALA A 231 -7.43 -5.01 18.72
N GLN A 232 -8.61 -5.08 19.31
CA GLN A 232 -9.42 -6.30 19.25
C GLN A 232 -9.88 -6.59 17.82
N THR A 233 -10.23 -5.57 17.03
CA THR A 233 -10.57 -5.74 15.61
C THR A 233 -9.39 -6.28 14.80
N LEU A 234 -8.18 -5.71 14.95
CA LEU A 234 -6.99 -6.22 14.27
C LEU A 234 -6.67 -7.66 14.69
N LYS A 235 -6.74 -7.96 15.98
CA LYS A 235 -6.51 -9.31 16.51
C LYS A 235 -7.52 -10.31 15.93
N ALA A 236 -8.79 -9.93 15.82
CA ALA A 236 -9.83 -10.77 15.23
C ALA A 236 -9.58 -11.05 13.74
N ILE A 237 -9.19 -10.03 12.97
CA ILE A 237 -8.80 -10.18 11.56
C ILE A 237 -7.59 -11.10 11.45
N ASN A 238 -6.50 -10.83 12.18
CA ASN A 238 -5.30 -11.65 12.13
C ASN A 238 -5.57 -13.12 12.52
N ALA A 239 -6.45 -13.36 13.50
CA ALA A 239 -6.87 -14.70 13.89
C ALA A 239 -7.77 -15.40 12.86
N SER A 240 -8.50 -14.68 12.01
CA SER A 240 -9.23 -15.30 10.90
C SER A 240 -8.28 -15.74 9.79
N LEU A 241 -7.24 -14.97 9.51
CA LEU A 241 -6.23 -15.28 8.50
C LEU A 241 -5.37 -16.50 8.87
N GLN A 242 -5.03 -16.68 10.14
CA GLN A 242 -4.29 -17.86 10.61
C GLN A 242 -5.07 -19.17 10.52
N ARG A 243 -6.41 -19.11 10.53
CA ARG A 243 -7.28 -20.30 10.39
C ARG A 243 -7.47 -20.72 8.93
N SER A 244 -7.11 -19.85 7.99
CA SER A 244 -7.26 -20.07 6.55
C SER A 244 -5.96 -20.42 5.84
N ALA A 245 -4.82 -20.37 6.54
CA ALA A 245 -3.52 -20.84 6.08
C ALA A 245 -3.32 -22.33 6.39
#